data_AF-A0A6V7VLG9-F1
#
_entry.id   AF-A0A6V7VLG9-F1
#
_cell.length_a   1.000
_cell.length_b   1.000
_cell.length_c   1.000
_cell.angle_alpha   90.00
_cell.angle_beta   90.00
_cell.angle_gamma   90.00
#
_symmetry.space_group_name_H-M   'P 1'
#
loop_
_entity.id
_entity.type
_entity.pdbx_description
1 polymer ?
#
loop_
_entity_poly.entity_id
_entity_poly.type
_entity_poly.pdbx_seq_one_letter_code
_entity_poly.pdbx_strand_id
1 'polypeptide(L)'
;MFQFYLLIDNKSFYSPFYSKYNEEGFVPELFFNALTTTLFSLFIIISNFSLCYIFVKYRGKYSTLKSNTSTLLFIYAIIEILSQIIRLIYLVRVSIGLNFLPIWFAKFYIAYIVISYVSAYFMYILMGSDRLFAIAFPIL
;
A
#
# COMPACT_ATOMS: atom_id res chain seq x y z
N MET A 1 -19.03 8.07 3.38
CA MET A 1 -19.72 6.79 3.70
C MET A 1 -19.59 5.90 2.46
N PHE A 2 -18.59 5.01 2.43
CA PHE A 2 -18.33 4.14 1.27
C PHE A 2 -19.20 2.89 1.38
N GLN A 3 -20.25 2.81 0.58
CA GLN A 3 -21.11 1.63 0.48
C GLN A 3 -20.50 0.70 -0.58
N PHE A 4 -19.76 -0.32 -0.14
CA PHE A 4 -19.24 -1.38 -1.01
C PHE A 4 -20.40 -2.31 -1.41
N TYR A 5 -21.06 -2.03 -2.54
CA TYR A 5 -21.91 -3.04 -3.18
C TYR A 5 -21.02 -3.98 -3.99
N LEU A 6 -20.88 -5.20 -3.48
CA LEU A 6 -20.23 -6.33 -4.13
C LEU A 6 -21.25 -7.03 -5.02
N LEU A 7 -21.18 -6.81 -6.33
CA LEU A 7 -21.85 -7.66 -7.32
C LEU A 7 -20.84 -8.70 -7.79
N ILE A 8 -21.09 -9.96 -7.42
CA ILE A 8 -20.31 -11.11 -7.85
C ILE A 8 -21.11 -11.76 -8.98
N ASP A 9 -20.62 -11.65 -10.21
CA ASP A 9 -20.99 -12.57 -11.28
C ASP A 9 -19.90 -13.64 -11.37
N ASN A 10 -20.25 -14.89 -11.69
CA ASN A 10 -19.40 -16.08 -11.52
C ASN A 10 -18.08 -16.06 -12.33
N LYS A 11 -17.86 -15.05 -13.17
CA LYS A 11 -16.67 -14.89 -14.04
C LYS A 11 -15.89 -13.58 -13.82
N SER A 12 -16.49 -12.56 -13.23
CA SER A 12 -15.90 -11.23 -13.11
C SER A 12 -16.21 -10.61 -11.74
N PHE A 13 -15.19 -9.99 -11.14
CA PHE A 13 -15.37 -9.19 -9.94
C PHE A 13 -15.49 -7.73 -10.34
N TYR A 14 -16.63 -7.12 -10.04
CA TYR A 14 -16.82 -5.68 -10.23
C TYR A 14 -16.32 -4.96 -8.98
N SER A 15 -15.20 -4.25 -9.09
CA SER A 15 -14.92 -3.20 -8.11
C SER A 15 -16.04 -2.15 -8.23
N PRO A 16 -16.47 -1.49 -7.13
CA PRO A 16 -17.53 -0.49 -7.19
C PRO A 16 -17.25 0.64 -8.19
N PHE A 17 -15.97 0.89 -8.54
CA PHE A 17 -15.53 1.81 -9.60
C PHE A 17 -15.81 1.32 -11.03
N TYR A 18 -16.07 0.03 -11.21
CA TYR A 18 -16.26 -0.65 -12.50
C TYR A 18 -17.69 -1.10 -12.75
N SER A 19 -18.59 -0.98 -11.76
CA SER A 19 -20.02 -1.32 -11.92
C SER A 19 -20.72 -0.55 -13.05
N LYS A 20 -20.16 0.60 -13.45
CA LYS A 20 -20.63 1.43 -14.57
C LYS A 20 -19.99 1.09 -15.91
N TYR A 21 -18.87 0.35 -15.92
CA TYR A 21 -18.04 0.09 -17.08
C TYR A 21 -18.09 -1.41 -17.42
N ASN A 22 -19.21 -1.82 -18.03
CA ASN A 22 -19.49 -3.22 -18.38
C ASN A 22 -18.85 -3.69 -19.71
N GLU A 23 -18.06 -2.83 -20.36
CA GLU A 23 -17.40 -3.13 -21.63
C GLU A 23 -15.88 -3.01 -21.52
N GLU A 24 -15.17 -3.91 -22.21
CA GLU A 24 -13.72 -3.79 -22.42
C GLU A 24 -13.45 -2.61 -23.36
N GLY A 25 -12.44 -1.81 -23.05
CA GLY A 25 -12.13 -0.61 -23.81
C GLY A 25 -11.46 0.46 -22.98
N PHE A 26 -10.83 1.42 -23.65
CA PHE A 26 -10.19 2.53 -22.96
C PHE A 26 -11.25 3.47 -22.36
N VAL A 27 -11.24 3.61 -21.03
CA VAL A 27 -12.12 4.52 -20.29
C VAL A 27 -11.26 5.65 -19.70
N PRO A 28 -11.36 6.88 -20.22
CA PRO A 28 -10.52 8.00 -19.79
C PRO A 28 -10.62 8.29 -18.28
N GLU A 29 -11.82 8.20 -17.70
CA GLU A 29 -12.04 8.44 -16.27
C GLU A 29 -11.25 7.47 -15.39
N LEU A 30 -11.28 6.18 -15.74
CA LEU A 30 -10.52 5.15 -15.03
C LEU A 30 -9.02 5.37 -15.20
N PHE A 31 -8.59 5.77 -16.41
CA PHE A 31 -7.19 6.04 -16.70
C PHE A 31 -6.65 7.22 -15.89
N PHE A 32 -7.37 8.35 -15.83
CA PHE A 32 -6.94 9.51 -15.04
C PHE A 32 -6.88 9.20 -13.54
N ASN A 33 -7.84 8.43 -13.01
CA ASN A 33 -7.80 7.97 -11.63
C ASN A 33 -6.59 7.04 -11.38
N ALA A 34 -6.35 6.08 -12.27
CA ALA A 34 -5.17 5.22 -12.19
C ALA A 34 -3.87 6.04 -12.25
N LEU A 35 -3.77 6.99 -13.17
CA LEU A 35 -2.59 7.83 -13.37
C LEU A 35 -2.27 8.66 -12.12
N THR A 36 -3.26 9.37 -11.58
CA THR A 36 -3.09 10.19 -10.38
C THR A 36 -2.67 9.36 -9.17
N THR A 37 -3.35 8.23 -8.93
CA THR A 37 -3.01 7.33 -7.84
C THR A 37 -1.61 6.71 -8.01
N THR A 38 -1.20 6.36 -9.23
CA THR A 38 0.17 5.89 -9.50
C THR A 38 1.23 6.96 -9.26
N LEU A 39 0.98 8.22 -9.63
CA LEU A 39 1.92 9.31 -9.36
C LEU A 39 2.17 9.50 -7.85
N PHE A 40 1.11 9.49 -7.04
CA PHE A 40 1.26 9.51 -5.58
C PHE A 40 2.03 8.28 -5.07
N SER A 41 1.77 7.12 -5.65
CA SER A 41 2.43 5.86 -5.28
C SER A 41 3.93 5.90 -5.56
N LEU A 42 4.34 6.48 -6.69
CA LEU A 42 5.75 6.67 -7.03
C LEU A 42 6.46 7.57 -6.01
N PHE A 43 5.82 8.67 -5.60
CA PHE A 43 6.37 9.54 -4.57
C PHE A 43 6.54 8.81 -3.23
N ILE A 44 5.56 8.00 -2.83
CA ILE A 44 5.62 7.17 -1.62
C ILE A 44 6.76 6.14 -1.72
N ILE A 45 6.89 5.46 -2.86
CA ILE A 45 7.96 4.47 -3.10
C ILE A 45 9.33 5.14 -2.96
N ILE A 46 9.56 6.27 -3.63
CA ILE A 46 10.85 7.00 -3.58
C ILE A 46 11.19 7.43 -2.15
N SER A 47 10.21 7.98 -1.43
CA SER A 47 10.40 8.43 -0.05
C SER A 47 10.75 7.28 0.88
N ASN A 48 10.02 6.16 0.80
CA ASN A 48 10.29 4.97 1.62
C ASN A 48 11.59 4.28 1.21
N PHE A 49 11.94 4.27 -0.09
CA PHE A 49 13.20 3.71 -0.55
C PHE A 49 14.40 4.50 0.00
N SER A 50 14.26 5.83 0.07
CA SER A 50 15.25 6.70 0.69
C SER A 50 15.41 6.41 2.19
N LEU A 51 14.31 6.18 2.92
CA LEU A 51 14.35 5.74 4.32
C LEU A 51 15.06 4.38 4.48
N CYS A 52 14.72 3.40 3.65
CA CYS A 52 15.39 2.09 3.63
C CYS A 52 16.88 2.23 3.36
N TYR A 53 17.27 3.04 2.37
CA TYR A 53 18.66 3.30 2.04
C TYR A 53 19.41 3.95 3.21
N ILE A 54 18.83 4.98 3.83
CA ILE A 54 19.42 5.67 4.98
C ILE A 54 19.61 4.68 6.14
N PHE A 55 18.59 3.88 6.45
CA PHE A 55 18.67 2.88 7.50
C PHE A 55 19.82 1.90 7.25
N VAL A 56 19.87 1.26 6.07
CA VAL A 56 20.92 0.27 5.75
C VAL A 56 22.31 0.89 5.77
N LYS A 57 22.49 2.08 5.17
CA LYS A 57 23.80 2.73 5.04
C LYS A 57 24.33 3.30 6.36
N TYR A 58 23.45 3.80 7.22
CA TYR A 58 23.84 4.60 8.39
C TYR A 58 23.56 3.94 9.74
N ARG A 59 22.91 2.77 9.80
CA ARG A 59 22.62 2.04 11.05
C ARG A 59 23.85 1.77 11.91
N GLY A 60 25.00 1.47 11.30
CA GLY A 60 26.24 1.24 12.04
C GLY A 60 26.80 2.50 12.72
N LYS A 61 26.49 3.69 12.16
CA LYS A 61 27.13 4.97 12.49
C LYS A 61 26.34 5.76 13.55
N TYR A 62 25.01 5.70 13.55
CA TYR A 62 24.18 6.48 14.47
C TYR A 62 23.45 5.58 15.47
N SER A 63 23.53 5.93 16.76
CA SER A 63 22.82 5.22 17.84
C SER A 63 21.30 5.27 17.67
N THR A 64 20.76 6.39 17.19
CA THR A 64 19.32 6.58 16.93
C THR A 64 18.76 5.55 15.96
N LEU A 65 19.53 5.17 14.94
CA LEU A 65 19.14 4.18 13.94
C LEU A 65 19.20 2.72 14.44
N LYS A 66 19.83 2.48 15.59
CA LYS A 66 19.91 1.15 16.24
C LYS A 66 18.70 0.85 17.12
N SER A 67 17.82 1.81 17.37
CA SER A 67 16.61 1.64 18.19
C SER A 67 15.60 0.66 17.58
N ASN A 68 14.77 0.06 18.44
CA ASN A 68 13.64 -0.78 18.03
C ASN A 68 12.67 0.00 17.15
N THR A 69 12.30 1.23 17.54
CA THR A 69 11.48 2.13 16.70
C THR A 69 12.06 2.28 15.28
N SER A 70 13.37 2.48 15.16
CA SER A 70 14.02 2.64 13.83
C SER A 70 13.93 1.35 13.01
N THR A 71 14.07 0.19 13.65
CA THR A 71 13.91 -1.11 12.99
C THR A 71 12.46 -1.34 12.54
N LEU A 72 11.48 -0.97 13.36
CA LEU A 72 10.06 -1.01 12.99
C LEU A 72 9.76 -0.07 11.83
N LEU A 73 10.34 1.14 11.81
CA LEU A 73 10.19 2.10 10.70
C LEU A 73 10.76 1.54 9.40
N PHE A 74 11.89 0.84 9.46
CA PHE A 74 12.46 0.17 8.29
C PHE A 74 11.55 -0.94 7.75
N ILE A 75 11.01 -1.80 8.62
CA ILE A 75 10.07 -2.85 8.20
C ILE A 75 8.81 -2.24 7.61
N TYR A 76 8.27 -1.19 8.24
CA TYR A 76 7.11 -0.46 7.75
C TYR A 76 7.36 0.13 6.34
N ALA A 77 8.51 0.75 6.12
CA ALA A 77 8.88 1.31 4.82
C ALA A 77 8.93 0.24 3.71
N ILE A 78 9.40 -0.98 4.01
CA ILE A 78 9.37 -2.10 3.06
C ILE A 78 7.94 -2.52 2.74
N ILE A 79 7.10 -2.66 3.77
CA ILE A 79 5.68 -3.02 3.59
C ILE A 79 4.96 -1.96 2.76
N GLU A 80 5.21 -0.68 3.02
CA GLU A 80 4.68 0.44 2.24
C GLU A 80 5.10 0.34 0.77
N ILE A 81 6.40 0.16 0.48
CA ILE A 81 6.88 0.01 -0.91
C ILE A 81 6.15 -1.13 -1.61
N LEU A 82 6.07 -2.29 -0.99
CA LEU A 82 5.35 -3.43 -1.54
C LEU A 82 3.89 -3.04 -1.81
N SER A 83 3.23 -2.39 -0.84
CA SER A 83 1.81 -2.03 -0.91
C SER A 83 1.46 -1.16 -2.13
N GLN A 84 2.40 -0.31 -2.54
CA GLN A 84 2.23 0.62 -3.65
C GLN A 84 2.45 -0.03 -5.03
N ILE A 85 3.16 -1.16 -5.14
CA ILE A 85 3.46 -1.82 -6.43
C ILE A 85 2.18 -2.19 -7.19
N ILE A 86 1.15 -2.62 -6.47
CA ILE A 86 -0.12 -3.04 -7.06
C ILE A 86 -0.82 -1.90 -7.82
N ARG A 87 -0.59 -0.64 -7.44
CA ARG A 87 -1.15 0.53 -8.13
C ARG A 87 -0.49 0.79 -9.49
N LEU A 88 0.75 0.34 -9.69
CA LEU A 88 1.39 0.34 -11.02
C LEU A 88 0.74 -0.70 -11.93
N ILE A 89 0.46 -1.89 -11.41
CA ILE A 89 -0.24 -2.95 -12.16
C ILE A 89 -1.63 -2.48 -12.60
N TYR A 90 -2.33 -1.77 -11.72
CA TYR A 90 -3.64 -1.17 -12.02
C TYR A 90 -3.59 -0.21 -13.21
N LEU A 91 -2.61 0.71 -13.25
CA LEU A 91 -2.43 1.64 -14.36
C LEU A 91 -2.21 0.94 -15.70
N VAL A 92 -1.33 -0.07 -15.73
CA VAL A 92 -1.05 -0.84 -16.95
C VAL A 92 -2.33 -1.49 -17.49
N ARG A 93 -3.13 -2.10 -16.61
CA ARG A 93 -4.38 -2.77 -17.02
C ARG A 93 -5.39 -1.80 -17.63
N VAL A 94 -5.63 -0.67 -16.96
CA VAL A 94 -6.57 0.34 -17.45
C VAL A 94 -6.07 0.98 -18.76
N SER A 95 -4.74 1.12 -18.92
CA SER A 95 -4.14 1.64 -20.17
C SER A 95 -4.36 0.72 -21.37
N ILE A 96 -4.44 -0.59 -21.15
CA ILE A 96 -4.70 -1.60 -22.19
C ILE A 96 -6.22 -1.79 -22.41
N GLY A 97 -7.07 -1.08 -21.65
CA GLY A 97 -8.53 -1.18 -21.74
C GLY A 97 -9.11 -2.42 -21.04
N LEU A 98 -8.31 -3.10 -20.21
CA LEU A 98 -8.74 -4.23 -19.41
C LEU A 98 -9.40 -3.74 -18.13
N ASN A 99 -10.69 -3.38 -18.25
CA ASN A 99 -11.49 -2.85 -17.15
C ASN A 99 -11.92 -3.94 -16.15
N PHE A 100 -11.84 -5.22 -16.52
CA PHE A 100 -12.17 -6.31 -15.62
C PHE A 100 -10.93 -6.91 -14.97
N LEU A 101 -11.03 -7.16 -13.67
CA LEU A 101 -10.05 -7.94 -12.93
C LEU A 101 -10.60 -9.38 -12.82
N PRO A 102 -9.82 -10.41 -13.23
CA PRO A 102 -10.15 -11.79 -12.93
C PRO A 102 -10.47 -11.93 -11.46
N ILE A 103 -11.52 -12.68 -11.10
CA ILE A 103 -11.99 -12.82 -9.71
C ILE A 103 -10.84 -13.16 -8.75
N TRP A 104 -9.95 -14.06 -9.15
CA TRP A 104 -8.80 -14.45 -8.33
C TRP A 104 -7.86 -13.26 -8.06
N PHE A 105 -7.58 -12.46 -9.10
CA PHE A 105 -6.75 -11.27 -8.97
C PHE A 105 -7.44 -10.18 -8.13
N ALA A 106 -8.76 -10.00 -8.28
CA ALA A 106 -9.52 -9.05 -7.48
C ALA A 106 -9.56 -9.42 -5.99
N LYS A 107 -9.76 -10.71 -5.67
CA LYS A 107 -9.66 -11.23 -4.30
C LYS A 107 -8.27 -11.00 -3.71
N PHE A 108 -7.23 -11.31 -4.47
CA PHE A 108 -5.85 -11.05 -4.08
C PHE A 108 -5.62 -9.56 -3.82
N TYR A 109 -6.05 -8.69 -4.74
CA TYR A 109 -5.93 -7.24 -4.61
C TYR A 109 -6.59 -6.69 -3.34
N ILE A 110 -7.82 -7.11 -3.05
CA ILE A 110 -8.54 -6.67 -1.85
C ILE A 110 -7.87 -7.19 -0.58
N ALA A 111 -7.56 -8.49 -0.53
CA ALA A 111 -6.88 -9.08 0.63
C ALA A 111 -5.54 -8.38 0.90
N TYR A 112 -4.80 -8.09 -0.17
CA TYR A 112 -3.54 -7.39 -0.10
C TYR A 112 -3.69 -5.98 0.48
N ILE A 113 -4.65 -5.18 -0.01
CA ILE A 113 -4.95 -3.86 0.53
C ILE A 113 -5.31 -3.93 2.03
N VAL A 114 -6.17 -4.86 2.41
CA VAL A 114 -6.58 -5.03 3.81
C VAL A 114 -5.38 -5.38 4.69
N ILE A 115 -4.54 -6.33 4.26
CA ILE A 115 -3.33 -6.72 4.98
C ILE A 115 -2.37 -5.52 5.12
N SER A 116 -2.18 -4.72 4.07
CA SER A 116 -1.35 -3.52 4.13
C SER A 116 -1.89 -2.49 5.13
N TYR A 117 -3.19 -2.21 5.13
CA TYR A 117 -3.78 -1.27 6.10
C TYR A 117 -3.70 -1.78 7.55
N VAL A 118 -3.99 -3.06 7.76
CA VAL A 118 -3.94 -3.68 9.10
C VAL A 118 -2.50 -3.68 9.61
N SER A 119 -1.54 -4.08 8.78
CA SER A 119 -0.11 -4.07 9.15
C SER A 119 0.39 -2.66 9.47
N ALA A 120 -0.04 -1.63 8.73
CA ALA A 120 0.27 -0.24 9.04
C ALA A 120 -0.26 0.17 10.43
N TYR A 121 -1.52 -0.15 10.74
CA TYR A 121 -2.11 0.16 12.04
C TYR A 121 -1.37 -0.52 13.20
N PHE A 122 -1.05 -1.80 13.06
CA PHE A 122 -0.25 -2.52 14.07
C PHE A 122 1.15 -1.94 14.22
N MET A 123 1.79 -1.53 13.12
CA MET A 123 3.11 -0.89 13.18
C MET A 123 3.07 0.44 13.96
N TYR A 124 2.05 1.27 13.76
CA TYR A 124 1.88 2.49 14.54
C TYR A 124 1.67 2.22 16.03
N ILE A 125 0.87 1.20 16.39
CA ILE A 125 0.68 0.80 17.79
C ILE A 125 2.00 0.31 18.40
N LEU A 126 2.77 -0.51 17.67
CA LEU A 126 4.05 -1.04 18.14
C LEU A 126 5.07 0.09 18.34
N MET A 127 5.20 1.01 17.39
CA MET A 127 6.07 2.18 17.53
C MET A 127 5.64 3.09 18.69
N GLY A 128 4.34 3.32 18.84
CA GLY A 128 3.79 4.10 19.95
C GLY A 128 4.06 3.44 21.31
N SER A 129 3.91 2.12 21.39
CA SER A 129 4.18 1.34 22.58
C SER A 129 5.68 1.36 22.92
N ASP A 130 6.57 1.12 21.94
CA ASP A 130 8.03 1.19 22.12
C ASP A 130 8.46 2.54 22.69
N ARG A 131 7.87 3.64 22.20
CA ARG A 131 8.14 4.99 22.71
C ARG A 131 7.57 5.22 24.09
N LEU A 132 6.37 4.75 24.38
CA LEU A 132 5.75 4.86 25.70
C LEU A 132 6.57 4.10 26.75
N PHE A 133 7.03 2.88 26.44
CA PHE A 133 7.90 2.10 27.32
C PHE A 133 9.25 2.77 27.54
N ALA A 134 9.87 3.32 26.48
CA ALA A 134 11.13 4.06 26.61
C ALA A 134 11.01 5.30 27.50
N ILE A 135 9.84 5.97 27.52
CA ILE A 135 9.58 7.12 28.41
C ILE A 135 9.25 6.68 29.83
N ALA A 136 8.45 5.62 29.99
CA ALA A 136 8.04 5.11 31.30
C ALA A 136 9.19 4.45 32.06
N PHE A 137 10.12 3.81 31.34
CA PHE A 137 11.26 3.06 31.90
C PHE A 137 12.58 3.49 31.26
N PRO A 138 13.10 4.69 31.56
CA PRO A 138 14.28 5.25 30.89
C PRO A 138 15.62 4.57 31.23
N ILE A 139 15.62 3.61 32.16
CA ILE A 139 16.84 2.97 32.72
C ILE A 139 16.99 1.50 32.24
N LEU A 140 15.94 0.92 31.65
CA LEU A 140 15.96 -0.40 31.01
C LEU A 140 16.50 -0.29 29.57
#